data_AF-A0A7L2PIR3-F1
#
_entry.id   AF-A0A7L2PIR3-F1
#
_cell.length_a   1.000
_cell.length_b   1.000
_cell.length_c   1.000
_cell.angle_alpha   90.00
_cell.angle_beta   90.00
_cell.angle_gamma   90.00
#
_symmetry.space_group_name_H-M   'P 1'
#
loop_
_entity.id
_entity.type
_entity.pdbx_description
1 polymer ?
#
loop_
_entity_poly.entity_id
_entity_poly.type
_entity_poly.pdbx_seq_one_letter_code
_entity_poly.pdbx_strand_id
1 'polypeptide(L)'
;LSPLSPSLAFSTCRTLDLEAARLKRIEAVRGQILSKLRLPEPPSEPGPARPLPEEVRALYNSTRELLQQRERLRQPEDPRE
;
A
#
# COMPACT_ATOMS: atom_id res chain seq x y z
N LEU A 1 -5.52 57.04 6.82
CA LEU A 1 -4.58 55.92 7.01
C LEU A 1 -5.40 54.74 7.54
N SER A 2 -5.87 53.86 6.64
CA SER A 2 -6.68 52.68 7.00
C SER A 2 -5.73 51.51 7.33
N PRO A 3 -6.04 50.66 8.33
CA PRO A 3 -5.08 49.71 8.89
C PRO A 3 -4.82 48.53 7.96
N LEU A 4 -3.58 48.05 7.97
CA LEU A 4 -3.13 46.82 7.33
C LEU A 4 -3.98 45.63 7.80
N SER A 5 -4.76 45.06 6.90
CA SER A 5 -5.41 43.77 7.09
C SER A 5 -4.35 42.66 7.10
N PRO A 6 -4.19 41.88 8.18
CA PRO A 6 -3.35 40.70 8.12
C PRO A 6 -4.08 39.68 7.24
N SER A 7 -3.49 39.37 6.08
CA SER A 7 -3.89 38.22 5.29
C SER A 7 -3.63 36.97 6.11
N LEU A 8 -4.64 36.53 6.87
CA LEU A 8 -4.64 35.23 7.52
C LEU A 8 -4.56 34.20 6.39
N ALA A 9 -3.40 33.57 6.22
CA ALA A 9 -3.25 32.39 5.38
C ALA A 9 -4.16 31.31 5.98
N PHE A 10 -5.40 31.25 5.51
CA PHE A 10 -6.38 30.26 5.92
C PHE A 10 -5.95 28.92 5.32
N SER A 11 -5.18 28.14 6.07
CA SER A 11 -4.91 26.76 5.71
C SER A 11 -6.23 26.00 5.78
N THR A 12 -6.72 25.56 4.61
CA THR A 12 -7.98 24.80 4.47
C THR A 12 -7.82 23.33 4.83
N CYS A 13 -6.62 22.90 5.24
CA CYS A 13 -6.35 21.53 5.62
C CYS A 13 -7.10 21.16 6.91
N ARG A 14 -8.18 20.39 6.75
CA ARG A 14 -8.86 19.72 7.87
C ARG A 14 -7.89 18.75 8.55
N THR A 15 -8.02 18.62 9.86
CA THR A 15 -7.38 17.56 10.65
C THR A 15 -7.73 16.21 10.02
N LEU A 16 -6.71 15.46 9.62
CA LEU A 16 -6.87 14.14 9.04
C LEU A 16 -6.98 13.11 10.15
N ASP A 17 -8.11 12.41 10.22
CA ASP A 17 -8.25 11.23 11.06
C ASP A 17 -7.52 10.05 10.41
N LEU A 18 -6.31 9.80 10.90
CA LEU A 18 -5.44 8.73 10.40
C LEU A 18 -6.04 7.34 10.63
N GLU A 19 -6.86 7.15 11.68
CA GLU A 19 -7.49 5.86 11.94
C GLU A 19 -8.60 5.59 10.93
N ALA A 20 -9.44 6.59 10.63
CA ALA A 20 -10.42 6.48 9.55
C ALA A 20 -9.75 6.26 8.18
N ALA A 21 -8.65 6.93 7.90
CA ALA A 21 -7.88 6.73 6.66
C ALA A 21 -7.28 5.32 6.59
N ARG A 22 -6.74 4.80 7.71
CA ARG A 22 -6.19 3.45 7.82
C ARG A 22 -7.26 2.40 7.57
N LEU A 23 -8.44 2.52 8.17
CA LEU A 23 -9.56 1.59 7.95
C LEU A 23 -9.99 1.57 6.48
N LYS A 24 -10.14 2.75 5.86
CA LYS A 24 -10.44 2.85 4.42
C LYS A 24 -9.35 2.20 3.56
N ARG A 25 -8.08 2.36 3.95
CA ARG A 25 -6.95 1.74 3.25
C ARG A 25 -6.97 0.22 3.37
N ILE A 26 -7.33 -0.33 4.53
CA ILE A 26 -7.47 -1.78 4.72
C ILE A 26 -8.52 -2.36 3.76
N GLU A 27 -9.70 -1.75 3.68
CA GLU A 27 -10.75 -2.22 2.78
C GLU A 27 -10.39 -2.05 1.29
N ALA A 28 -9.70 -0.97 0.94
CA ALA A 28 -9.17 -0.81 -0.41
C ALA A 28 -8.14 -1.89 -0.77
N VAL A 29 -7.22 -2.20 0.15
CA VAL A 29 -6.22 -3.26 -0.05
C VAL A 29 -6.89 -4.64 -0.13
N ARG A 30 -7.91 -4.91 0.69
CA ARG A 30 -8.72 -6.14 0.61
C ARG A 30 -9.30 -6.33 -0.79
N GLY A 31 -10.00 -5.32 -1.30
CA GLY A 31 -10.57 -5.35 -2.65
C GLY A 31 -9.51 -5.45 -3.75
N GLN A 32 -8.37 -4.78 -3.58
CA GLN A 32 -7.25 -4.87 -4.51
C GLN A 32 -6.69 -6.28 -4.62
N ILE A 33 -6.47 -6.96 -3.49
CA ILE A 33 -5.96 -8.34 -3.46
C ILE A 33 -6.95 -9.28 -4.16
N LEU A 34 -8.23 -9.22 -3.80
CA LEU A 34 -9.26 -10.07 -4.40
C LEU A 34 -9.40 -9.83 -5.92
N SER A 35 -9.37 -8.56 -6.35
CA SER A 35 -9.42 -8.20 -7.76
C SER A 35 -8.21 -8.72 -8.54
N LYS A 36 -7.00 -8.64 -7.98
CA LYS A 36 -5.78 -9.17 -8.62
C LYS A 36 -5.80 -10.69 -8.74
N LEU A 37 -6.35 -11.38 -7.75
CA LEU A 37 -6.55 -12.84 -7.78
C LEU A 37 -7.78 -13.27 -8.58
N ARG A 38 -8.60 -12.32 -9.04
CA ARG A 38 -9.89 -12.56 -9.73
C ARG A 38 -10.85 -13.40 -8.87
N LEU A 39 -10.85 -13.17 -7.57
CA LEU A 39 -11.73 -13.82 -6.61
C LEU A 39 -12.84 -12.84 -6.20
N PRO A 40 -14.12 -13.26 -6.16
CA PRO A 40 -15.21 -12.42 -5.68
C PRO A 40 -15.19 -12.27 -4.15
N GLU A 41 -14.69 -13.27 -3.43
CA GLU A 41 -14.62 -13.33 -1.97
C GLU A 41 -13.40 -14.14 -1.51
N PRO A 42 -12.99 -14.04 -0.23
CA PRO A 42 -11.91 -14.87 0.31
C PRO A 42 -12.21 -16.37 0.17
N PRO A 43 -11.24 -17.20 -0.24
CA PRO A 43 -11.43 -18.64 -0.31
C PRO A 43 -11.66 -19.20 1.10
N SER A 44 -12.37 -20.33 1.19
CA SER A 44 -12.57 -21.05 2.46
C SER A 44 -11.23 -21.40 3.12
N GLU A 45 -11.24 -21.50 4.45
CA GLU A 45 -10.05 -21.73 5.26
C GLU A 45 -9.17 -22.86 4.68
N PRO A 46 -7.84 -22.65 4.60
CA PRO A 46 -6.95 -23.68 4.11
C PRO A 46 -7.06 -24.92 5.00
N GLY A 47 -6.98 -26.09 4.38
CA GLY A 47 -6.91 -27.37 5.09
C GLY A 47 -5.73 -27.44 6.07
N PRO A 48 -5.53 -28.58 6.75
CA PRO A 48 -4.56 -28.70 7.83
C PRO A 48 -3.18 -28.17 7.44
N ALA A 49 -2.55 -27.44 8.38
CA ALA A 49 -1.26 -26.78 8.18
C ALA A 49 -0.17 -27.82 7.83
N ARG A 50 0.07 -28.00 6.54
CA ARG A 50 1.15 -28.82 6.00
C ARG A 50 2.31 -27.91 5.60
N PRO A 51 3.58 -28.33 5.83
CA PRO A 51 4.72 -27.62 5.26
C PRO A 51 4.58 -27.49 3.74
N LEU A 52 4.87 -26.31 3.22
CA LEU A 52 4.88 -26.06 1.78
C LEU A 52 5.99 -26.90 1.11
N PRO A 53 5.75 -27.45 -0.09
CA PRO A 53 6.79 -28.10 -0.90
C PRO A 53 7.99 -27.18 -1.11
N GLU A 54 9.18 -27.77 -1.20
CA GLU A 54 10.43 -27.02 -1.30
C GLU A 54 10.50 -26.19 -2.58
N GLU A 55 9.97 -26.71 -3.67
CA GLU A 55 9.93 -26.07 -4.99
C GLU A 55 9.08 -24.80 -4.95
N VAL A 56 7.93 -24.84 -4.25
CA VAL A 56 7.04 -23.68 -4.07
C VAL A 56 7.74 -22.61 -3.24
N ARG A 57 8.42 -23.01 -2.17
CA ARG A 57 9.20 -22.10 -1.33
C ARG A 57 10.37 -21.46 -2.10
N ALA A 58 11.08 -22.25 -2.91
CA ALA A 58 12.19 -21.77 -3.73
C ALA A 58 11.72 -20.74 -4.77
N LEU A 59 10.59 -21.01 -5.44
CA LEU A 59 9.98 -20.08 -6.39
C LEU A 59 9.54 -18.76 -5.73
N TYR A 60 8.95 -18.82 -4.55
CA TYR A 60 8.60 -17.62 -3.79
C TYR A 60 9.85 -16.80 -3.43
N ASN A 61 10.89 -17.45 -2.93
CA ASN A 61 12.13 -16.79 -2.53
C ASN A 61 12.83 -16.11 -3.71
N SER A 62 12.94 -16.78 -4.86
CA SER A 62 13.56 -16.20 -6.06
C SER A 62 12.79 -14.96 -6.56
N THR A 63 11.46 -15.00 -6.50
CA THR A 63 10.61 -13.85 -6.86
C THR A 63 10.85 -12.68 -5.89
N ARG A 64 10.95 -12.97 -4.58
CA ARG A 64 11.23 -11.93 -3.58
C ARG A 64 12.61 -11.29 -3.77
N GLU A 65 13.64 -12.09 -4.01
CA GLU A 65 14.99 -11.60 -4.25
C GLU A 65 15.06 -10.73 -5.51
N LEU A 66 14.41 -11.16 -6.60
CA LEU A 66 14.31 -10.38 -7.83
C LEU A 66 13.65 -9.01 -7.58
N LEU A 67 12.54 -8.97 -6.84
CA LEU A 67 11.86 -7.71 -6.51
C LEU A 67 12.74 -6.80 -5.66
N GLN A 68 13.48 -7.35 -4.70
CA GLN A 68 14.42 -6.56 -3.88
C GLN A 68 15.56 -5.99 -4.73
N GLN A 69 16.10 -6.77 -5.67
CA GLN A 69 17.13 -6.30 -6.59
C GLN A 69 16.60 -5.16 -7.48
N ARG A 70 15.38 -5.28 -8.00
CA ARG A 70 14.74 -4.22 -8.79
C ARG A 70 14.57 -2.92 -7.99
N GLU A 71 14.16 -3.01 -6.72
CA GLU A 71 14.02 -1.84 -5.86
C GLU A 71 15.36 -1.17 -5.60
N ARG A 72 16.44 -1.94 -5.37
CA ARG A 72 17.80 -1.40 -5.20
C ARG A 72 18.32 -0.68 -6.45
N LEU A 73 17.90 -1.12 -7.63
CA LEU A 73 18.28 -0.52 -8.92
C LEU A 73 17.35 0.62 -9.34
N ARG A 74 16.21 0.79 -8.67
CA ARG A 74 15.30 1.90 -8.91
C ARG A 74 16.04 3.18 -8.52
N GLN A 75 16.38 3.99 -9.52
CA GLN A 75 16.93 5.32 -9.26
C GLN A 75 15.87 6.10 -8.47
N PRO A 76 16.28 6.94 -7.50
CA PRO A 76 15.35 7.87 -6.88
C PRO A 76 14.78 8.75 -8.00
N GLU A 77 13.46 8.71 -8.19
CA GLU A 77 12.76 9.65 -9.07
C GLU A 77 13.10 11.06 -8.57
N ASP A 78 13.64 11.93 -9.44
CA ASP A 78 13.92 13.31 -9.07
C ASP A 78 12.58 13.98 -8.73
N PRO A 79 12.39 14.55 -7.52
CA PRO A 79 11.10 15.13 -7.11
C PRO A 79 10.62 16.35 -7.92
N ARG A 80 11.20 16.64 -9.09
CA ARG A 80 11.02 17.87 -9.86
C ARG A 80 10.47 17.68 -11.28
N GLU A 81 9.97 16.50 -11.64
CA GLU A 81 9.19 16.28 -12.87
C GLU A 81 7.71 16.04 -12.59
#